data_AF-A0AAV5L5D1-F1
#
_entry.id   AF-A0AAV5L5D1-F1
#
_cell.length_a   1.000
_cell.length_b   1.000
_cell.length_c   1.000
_cell.angle_alpha   90.00
_cell.angle_beta   90.00
_cell.angle_gamma   90.00
#
_symmetry.space_group_name_H-M   'P 1'
#
loop_
_entity.id
_entity.type
_entity.pdbx_description
1 polymer ?
#
loop_
_entity_poly.entity_id
_entity_poly.type
_entity_poly.pdbx_seq_one_letter_code
_entity_poly.pdbx_strand_id
1 'polypeptide(L)'
;MMGKRALWEELKHLIQENRGNWYMVGDFNAILGTHESKGGGGSVREMREFNEFMEGSGLLDLLLIGRKFTWYHPNGSSMSRLDRILVSKEWLSNWKECKQWGLKRIILDHSPILLKNQIRDWGPQPFRVFDARLEQPGFKQMVEEMLNSIRISAWRSFQLRKDENLEQGNETMEQRLCPWSGRPN
;
A
#
# COMPACT_ATOMS: atom_id res chain seq x y z
N MET A 1 -18.63 0.55 21.67
CA MET A 1 -17.64 0.81 20.61
C MET A 1 -16.51 1.61 21.24
N MET A 2 -15.27 1.12 21.19
CA MET A 2 -14.13 1.84 21.76
C MET A 2 -13.88 3.12 20.94
N GLY A 3 -13.73 4.27 21.60
CA GLY A 3 -13.41 5.52 20.92
C GLY A 3 -11.98 5.53 20.39
N LYS A 4 -11.73 6.28 19.31
CA LYS A 4 -10.42 6.38 18.64
C LYS A 4 -9.26 6.71 19.59
N ARG A 5 -9.48 7.60 20.55
CA ARG A 5 -8.49 7.93 21.59
C ARG A 5 -8.15 6.73 22.48
N ALA A 6 -9.13 5.93 22.88
CA ALA A 6 -8.88 4.76 23.70
C ALA A 6 -8.08 3.70 22.93
N LEU A 7 -8.36 3.53 21.63
CA LEU A 7 -7.55 2.68 20.74
C LEU A 7 -6.10 3.16 20.66
N TRP A 8 -5.86 4.47 20.56
CA TRP A 8 -4.51 5.03 20.57
C TRP A 8 -3.75 4.73 21.87
N GLU A 9 -4.41 4.85 23.02
CA GLU A 9 -3.78 4.50 24.29
C GLU A 9 -3.46 3.01 24.41
N GLU A 10 -4.36 2.14 23.93
CA GLU A 10 -4.15 0.69 23.93
C GLU A 10 -2.98 0.29 23.01
N LEU A 11 -2.93 0.82 21.79
CA LEU A 11 -1.81 0.58 20.88
C LEU A 11 -0.50 1.12 21.45
N LYS A 12 -0.52 2.29 22.07
CA LYS A 12 0.66 2.86 22.74
C LYS A 12 1.16 1.94 23.85
N HIS A 13 0.26 1.43 24.69
CA HIS A 13 0.59 0.49 25.76
C HIS A 13 1.23 -0.78 25.21
N LEU A 14 0.62 -1.37 24.18
CA LEU A 14 1.11 -2.58 23.53
C LEU A 14 2.52 -2.40 22.93
N ILE A 15 2.80 -1.24 22.34
CA ILE A 15 4.14 -0.90 21.83
C ILE A 15 5.15 -0.76 22.98
N GLN A 16 4.76 -0.11 24.08
CA GLN A 16 5.65 0.14 25.22
C GLN A 16 5.98 -1.14 26.01
N GLU A 17 5.03 -2.07 26.11
CA GLU A 17 5.23 -3.36 26.79
C GLU A 17 6.13 -4.31 26.01
N ASN A 18 6.06 -4.30 24.67
CA ASN A 18 6.84 -5.21 23.85
C ASN A 18 7.99 -4.46 23.15
N ARG A 19 9.19 -4.66 23.69
CA ARG A 19 10.43 -4.14 23.09
C ARG A 19 10.66 -4.76 21.72
N GLY A 20 11.01 -3.95 20.72
CA GLY A 20 11.42 -4.46 19.41
C GLY A 20 11.19 -3.49 18.26
N ASN A 21 11.38 -4.02 17.05
CA ASN A 21 11.14 -3.30 15.80
C ASN A 21 9.65 -3.30 15.48
N TRP A 22 9.03 -2.14 15.55
CA TRP A 22 7.63 -1.95 15.17
C TRP A 22 7.49 -1.37 13.78
N TYR A 23 6.48 -1.86 13.05
CA TYR A 23 5.88 -1.20 11.91
C TYR A 23 4.37 -1.38 11.97
N MET A 24 3.62 -0.39 11.49
CA MET A 24 2.16 -0.42 11.39
C MET A 24 1.76 0.11 10.01
N VAL A 25 0.82 -0.56 9.37
CA VAL A 25 0.34 -0.19 8.04
C VAL A 25 -1.18 -0.24 8.04
N GLY A 26 -1.82 0.81 7.55
CA GLY A 26 -3.26 0.80 7.36
C GLY A 26 -3.87 2.18 7.28
N ASP A 27 -5.18 2.19 7.29
CA ASP A 27 -6.01 3.39 7.39
C ASP A 27 -6.16 3.79 8.87
N PHE A 28 -5.52 4.89 9.26
CA PHE A 28 -5.62 5.45 10.61
C PHE A 28 -6.83 6.38 10.75
N ASN A 29 -7.49 6.68 9.62
CA ASN A 29 -8.57 7.64 9.50
C ASN A 29 -8.22 8.99 10.19
N ALA A 30 -6.94 9.37 10.16
CA ALA A 30 -6.39 10.51 10.90
C ALA A 30 -5.36 11.26 10.06
N ILE A 31 -5.45 12.58 10.10
CA ILE A 31 -4.46 13.49 9.51
C ILE A 31 -3.56 14.05 10.62
N LEU A 32 -2.29 14.32 10.30
CA LEU A 32 -1.32 14.94 11.22
C LEU A 32 -1.43 16.47 11.19
N GLY A 33 -1.91 17.03 10.09
CA GLY A 33 -2.07 18.47 9.92
C GLY A 33 -3.02 18.81 8.78
N THR A 34 -3.46 20.07 8.74
CA THR A 34 -4.41 20.57 7.73
C THR A 34 -3.88 20.44 6.30
N HIS A 35 -2.57 20.46 6.10
CA HIS A 35 -1.92 20.27 4.79
C HIS A 35 -2.16 18.88 4.18
N GLU A 36 -2.57 17.91 4.99
CA GLU A 36 -2.91 16.56 4.54
C GLU A 36 -4.38 16.38 4.16
N SER A 37 -5.14 17.48 4.13
CA SER A 37 -6.52 17.47 3.69
C SER A 37 -6.86 18.66 2.80
N LYS A 38 -7.78 18.46 1.87
CA LYS A 38 -8.37 19.50 1.04
C LYS A 38 -9.87 19.27 0.96
N GLY A 39 -10.66 20.34 1.08
CA GLY A 39 -12.13 20.28 0.95
C GLY A 39 -12.90 19.86 2.20
N GLY A 40 -12.23 19.80 3.36
CA GLY A 40 -12.82 19.49 4.67
C GLY A 40 -11.80 18.80 5.55
N GLY A 41 -11.18 19.55 6.47
CA GLY A 41 -10.11 19.08 7.34
C GLY A 41 -10.59 18.30 8.56
N GLY A 42 -9.70 17.53 9.16
CA GLY A 42 -9.94 16.85 10.45
C GLY A 42 -10.03 17.84 11.61
N SER A 43 -10.63 17.39 12.71
CA SER A 43 -10.70 18.21 13.93
C SER A 43 -9.31 18.49 14.49
N VAL A 44 -9.07 19.72 14.96
CA VAL A 44 -7.82 20.10 15.66
C VAL A 44 -7.54 19.16 16.82
N ARG A 45 -8.59 18.72 17.51
CA ARG A 45 -8.48 17.76 18.61
C ARG A 45 -8.01 16.40 18.12
N GLU A 46 -8.58 15.88 17.03
CA GLU A 46 -8.18 14.57 16.48
C GLU A 46 -6.75 14.58 15.94
N MET A 47 -6.35 15.67 15.28
CA MET A 47 -4.97 15.87 14.85
C MET A 47 -4.02 15.84 16.04
N ARG A 48 -4.35 16.56 17.10
CA ARG A 48 -3.55 16.60 18.33
C ARG A 48 -3.46 15.21 18.97
N GLU A 49 -4.58 14.52 19.16
CA GLU A 49 -4.61 13.17 19.76
C GLU A 49 -3.80 12.16 18.94
N PHE A 50 -3.82 12.26 17.60
CA PHE A 50 -3.00 11.39 16.75
C PHE A 50 -1.51 11.75 16.79
N ASN A 51 -1.15 13.03 16.84
CA ASN A 51 0.25 13.44 17.04
C ASN A 51 0.79 13.00 18.41
N GLU A 52 -0.01 13.13 19.48
CA GLU A 52 0.35 12.65 20.82
C GLU A 52 0.57 11.12 20.84
N PHE A 53 -0.25 10.36 20.10
CA PHE A 53 -0.05 8.93 19.91
C PHE A 53 1.26 8.61 19.18
N MET A 54 1.54 9.28 18.07
CA MET A 54 2.76 9.10 17.28
C MET A 54 4.01 9.37 18.13
N GLU A 55 4.02 10.48 18.85
CA GLU A 55 5.12 10.86 19.73
C GLU A 55 5.28 9.88 20.90
N GLY A 56 4.19 9.57 21.61
CA GLY A 56 4.22 8.69 22.79
C GLY A 56 4.51 7.22 22.48
N SER A 57 4.31 6.78 21.24
CA SER A 57 4.66 5.44 20.76
C SER A 57 6.05 5.37 20.11
N GLY A 58 6.71 6.51 19.89
CA GLY A 58 8.00 6.56 19.19
C GLY A 58 7.93 6.14 17.72
N LEU A 59 6.74 6.16 17.13
CA LEU A 59 6.52 5.83 15.73
C LEU A 59 6.81 7.04 14.83
N LEU A 60 7.30 6.76 13.64
CA LEU A 60 7.65 7.73 12.62
C LEU A 60 6.81 7.47 11.37
N ASP A 61 6.19 8.53 10.84
CA ASP A 61 5.53 8.47 9.55
C ASP A 61 6.58 8.58 8.44
N LEU A 62 6.61 7.59 7.54
CA LEU A 62 7.54 7.60 6.42
C LEU A 62 7.19 8.73 5.44
N LEU A 63 8.18 9.23 4.71
CA LEU A 63 7.91 10.22 3.66
C LEU A 63 7.04 9.58 2.55
N LEU A 64 5.90 10.21 2.26
CA LEU A 64 5.03 9.84 1.15
C LEU A 64 5.51 10.46 -0.16
N ILE A 65 5.84 9.62 -1.12
CA ILE A 65 6.27 9.97 -2.48
C ILE A 65 5.15 9.69 -3.47
N GLY A 66 5.07 10.50 -4.53
CA GLY A 66 4.05 10.36 -5.56
C GLY A 66 2.77 11.11 -5.19
N ARG A 67 1.67 10.39 -5.00
CA ARG A 67 0.40 11.03 -4.60
C ARG A 67 0.44 11.52 -3.16
N LYS A 68 -0.11 12.71 -2.91
CA LYS A 68 -0.13 13.36 -1.60
C LYS A 68 -1.30 12.94 -0.71
N PHE A 69 -2.37 12.42 -1.31
CA PHE A 69 -3.59 12.00 -0.61
C PHE A 69 -3.84 10.52 -0.89
N THR A 70 -4.38 9.84 0.11
CA THR A 70 -4.64 8.40 0.07
C THR A 70 -6.13 8.09 0.15
N TRP A 71 -6.98 9.06 0.50
CA TRP A 71 -8.42 8.97 0.43
C TRP A 71 -9.01 10.13 -0.37
N TYR A 72 -10.12 9.88 -1.05
CA TYR A 72 -10.82 10.84 -1.86
C TYR A 72 -12.34 10.62 -1.81
N HIS A 73 -13.08 11.67 -1.55
CA HIS A 73 -14.53 11.62 -1.63
C HIS A 73 -14.99 11.32 -3.06
N PRO A 74 -16.05 10.52 -3.27
CA PRO A 74 -16.49 10.09 -4.60
C PRO A 74 -16.77 11.22 -5.60
N ASN A 75 -17.30 12.35 -5.13
CA ASN A 75 -17.58 13.53 -5.96
C ASN A 75 -16.35 14.46 -6.16
N GLY A 76 -15.19 14.11 -5.57
CA GLY A 76 -13.97 14.91 -5.64
C GLY A 76 -13.95 16.17 -4.77
N SER A 77 -14.95 16.40 -3.91
CA SER A 77 -15.05 17.59 -3.06
C SER A 77 -13.99 17.63 -1.98
N SER A 78 -13.60 16.47 -1.44
CA SER A 78 -12.57 16.36 -0.42
C SER A 78 -11.59 15.23 -0.70
N MET A 79 -10.38 15.39 -0.16
CA MET A 79 -9.32 14.40 -0.20
C MET A 79 -8.46 14.54 1.05
N SER A 80 -8.00 13.42 1.59
CA SER A 80 -7.23 13.37 2.82
C SER A 80 -6.14 12.30 2.74
N ARG A 81 -5.08 12.43 3.52
CA ARG A 81 -4.10 11.35 3.73
C ARG A 81 -4.46 10.58 5.00
N LEU A 82 -5.05 9.41 4.85
CA LEU A 82 -5.55 8.57 5.95
C LEU A 82 -4.73 7.28 6.11
N ASP A 83 -4.34 6.67 4.99
CA ASP A 83 -3.44 5.52 4.97
C ASP A 83 -1.96 5.89 5.21
N ARG A 84 -1.29 5.14 6.10
CA ARG A 84 0.14 5.36 6.43
C ARG A 84 0.88 4.05 6.68
N ILE A 85 2.19 4.10 6.47
CA ILE A 85 3.17 3.17 7.03
C ILE A 85 3.94 3.92 8.12
N LEU A 86 3.74 3.51 9.37
CA LEU A 86 4.42 4.01 10.55
C LEU A 86 5.49 3.02 10.99
N VAL A 87 6.67 3.51 11.38
CA VAL A 87 7.80 2.65 11.77
C VAL A 87 8.49 3.17 13.02
N SER A 88 9.03 2.27 13.83
CA SER A 88 9.93 2.62 14.94
C SER A 88 11.32 3.05 14.44
N LYS A 89 12.08 3.74 15.29
CA LYS A 89 13.47 4.14 14.99
C LYS A 89 14.40 2.93 14.83
N GLU A 90 14.17 1.91 15.64
CA GLU A 90 14.90 0.65 15.62
C GLU A 90 14.67 -0.08 14.28
N TRP A 91 13.45 -0.02 13.74
CA TRP A 91 13.15 -0.54 12.41
C TRP A 91 13.96 0.17 11.31
N LEU A 92 14.05 1.50 11.35
CA LEU A 92 14.85 2.28 10.39
C LEU A 92 16.36 2.01 10.48
N SER A 93 16.84 1.56 11.64
CA SER A 93 18.24 1.16 11.81
C SER A 93 18.57 -0.09 10.99
N ASN A 94 17.58 -0.99 10.84
CA ASN A 94 17.69 -2.22 10.06
C ASN A 94 17.33 -2.01 8.58
N TRP A 95 16.37 -1.13 8.30
CA TRP A 95 15.83 -0.85 6.96
C TRP A 95 15.98 0.64 6.61
N LYS A 96 17.22 1.02 6.29
CA LYS A 96 17.58 2.41 5.96
C LYS A 96 16.89 2.89 4.68
N GLU A 97 16.67 4.19 4.56
CA GLU A 97 16.19 4.86 3.34
C GLU A 97 14.82 4.39 2.81
N CYS A 98 13.97 3.82 3.68
CA CYS A 98 12.62 3.44 3.32
C CYS A 98 11.71 4.66 3.10
N LYS A 99 10.87 4.57 2.08
CA LYS A 99 9.86 5.56 1.71
C LYS A 99 8.54 4.85 1.48
N GLN A 100 7.43 5.56 1.68
CA GLN A 100 6.13 5.08 1.24
C GLN A 100 5.71 5.77 -0.06
N TRP A 101 5.10 5.03 -0.96
CA TRP A 101 4.71 5.52 -2.29
C TRP A 101 3.20 5.46 -2.45
N GLY A 102 2.58 6.61 -2.73
CA GLY A 102 1.16 6.70 -3.04
C GLY A 102 0.92 6.28 -4.48
N LEU A 103 0.26 5.13 -4.66
CA LEU A 103 -0.03 4.56 -5.97
C LEU A 103 -1.26 5.19 -6.63
N LYS A 104 -1.36 5.00 -7.95
CA LYS A 104 -2.50 5.49 -8.74
C LYS A 104 -3.79 4.81 -8.26
N ARG A 105 -4.75 5.63 -7.81
CA ARG A 105 -6.13 5.22 -7.56
C ARG A 105 -6.77 4.71 -8.86
N ILE A 106 -7.41 3.55 -8.80
CA ILE A 106 -8.11 2.96 -9.95
C ILE A 106 -9.61 3.18 -9.82
N ILE A 107 -10.26 2.57 -8.82
CA ILE A 107 -11.73 2.64 -8.64
C ILE A 107 -12.19 2.82 -7.19
N LEU A 108 -11.28 2.72 -6.21
CA LEU A 108 -11.59 2.89 -4.80
C LEU A 108 -11.50 4.36 -4.41
N ASP A 109 -12.19 4.75 -3.34
CA ASP A 109 -11.99 6.03 -2.66
C ASP A 109 -10.59 6.12 -2.03
N HIS A 110 -9.98 4.97 -1.71
CA HIS A 110 -8.58 4.87 -1.29
C HIS A 110 -7.57 4.65 -2.43
N SER A 111 -6.38 5.23 -2.24
CA SER A 111 -5.18 5.13 -3.07
C SER A 111 -4.19 4.23 -2.32
N PRO A 112 -3.79 3.07 -2.87
CA PRO A 112 -2.88 2.16 -2.18
C PRO A 112 -1.53 2.82 -1.86
N ILE A 113 -0.90 2.40 -0.76
CA ILE A 113 0.45 2.81 -0.38
C ILE A 113 1.41 1.63 -0.44
N LEU A 114 2.64 1.87 -0.90
CA LEU A 114 3.68 0.87 -1.04
C LEU A 114 4.92 1.26 -0.22
N LEU A 115 5.37 0.38 0.66
CA LEU A 115 6.67 0.50 1.31
C LEU A 115 7.77 0.11 0.33
N LYS A 116 8.69 1.03 0.04
CA LYS A 116 9.84 0.76 -0.82
C LYS A 116 11.13 1.17 -0.12
N ASN A 117 12.04 0.23 -0.03
CA ASN A 117 13.41 0.46 0.41
C ASN A 117 14.30 0.81 -0.80
N GLN A 118 15.28 1.71 -0.62
CA GLN A 118 16.28 2.03 -1.65
C GLN A 118 17.45 1.03 -1.71
N ILE A 119 17.49 0.00 -0.86
CA ILE A 119 18.51 -1.05 -0.97
C ILE A 119 18.43 -1.69 -2.37
N ARG A 120 19.50 -1.44 -3.13
CA ARG A 120 19.87 -1.92 -4.47
C ARG A 120 18.87 -2.90 -5.11
N ASP A 121 18.37 -2.46 -6.25
CA ASP A 121 17.68 -3.28 -7.25
C ASP A 121 18.56 -4.49 -7.60
N TRP A 122 18.22 -5.67 -7.07
CA TRP A 122 18.84 -6.95 -7.48
C TRP A 122 18.28 -7.44 -8.83
N GLY A 123 17.51 -6.61 -9.53
CA GLY A 123 16.79 -6.95 -10.74
C GLY A 123 15.36 -7.48 -10.45
N PRO A 124 14.72 -8.12 -11.44
CA PRO A 124 13.47 -8.82 -11.26
C PRO A 124 13.59 -9.73 -10.03
N GLN A 125 12.67 -9.61 -9.06
CA GLN A 125 12.28 -10.81 -8.34
C GLN A 125 11.86 -11.87 -9.40
N PRO A 126 11.99 -13.18 -9.18
CA PRO A 126 11.31 -14.13 -10.06
C PRO A 126 9.89 -14.35 -9.54
N PHE A 127 8.89 -14.34 -10.42
CA PHE A 127 7.55 -14.81 -10.05
C PHE A 127 7.68 -16.32 -9.90
N ARG A 128 7.37 -16.82 -8.71
CA ARG A 128 7.44 -18.27 -8.43
C ARG A 128 6.01 -18.78 -8.39
N VAL A 129 5.66 -19.60 -9.38
CA VAL A 129 4.46 -20.45 -9.30
C VAL A 129 4.93 -21.80 -8.77
N PHE A 130 4.16 -22.40 -7.87
CA PHE A 130 4.43 -23.78 -7.48
C PHE A 130 4.21 -24.69 -8.69
N ASP A 131 5.23 -25.40 -9.14
CA ASP A 131 5.17 -26.27 -10.34
C ASP A 131 4.00 -27.28 -10.27
N ALA A 132 3.70 -27.78 -9.07
CA ALA A 132 2.55 -28.67 -8.84
C ALA A 132 1.18 -28.09 -9.25
N ARG A 133 1.04 -26.75 -9.35
CA ARG A 133 -0.17 -26.10 -9.87
C ARG A 133 -0.17 -25.96 -11.40
N LEU A 134 1.01 -25.88 -12.04
CA LEU A 134 1.12 -25.86 -13.50
C LEU A 134 0.75 -27.22 -14.11
N GLU A 135 1.01 -28.29 -13.36
CA GLU A 135 0.70 -29.67 -13.77
C GLU A 135 -0.75 -30.09 -13.51
N GLN A 136 -1.56 -29.26 -12.84
CA GLN A 136 -2.97 -29.60 -12.61
C GLN A 136 -3.74 -29.65 -13.93
N PRO A 137 -4.41 -30.78 -14.26
CA PRO A 137 -5.25 -30.87 -15.44
C PRO A 137 -6.27 -29.74 -15.48
N GLY A 138 -6.30 -28.99 -16.58
CA GLY A 138 -7.23 -27.87 -16.77
C GLY A 138 -6.74 -26.51 -16.28
N PHE A 139 -5.61 -26.41 -15.57
CA PHE A 139 -5.09 -25.12 -15.09
C PHE A 139 -4.80 -24.15 -16.25
N LYS A 140 -4.14 -24.63 -17.31
CA LYS A 140 -3.83 -23.82 -18.49
C LYS A 140 -5.10 -23.31 -19.18
N GLN A 141 -6.08 -24.19 -19.35
CA GLN A 141 -7.35 -23.87 -19.99
C GLN A 141 -8.16 -22.85 -19.16
N MET A 142 -8.19 -23.00 -17.84
CA MET A 142 -8.81 -22.04 -16.92
C MET A 142 -8.17 -20.65 -17.04
N VAL A 143 -6.83 -20.57 -17.14
CA VAL A 143 -6.12 -19.28 -17.31
C VAL A 143 -6.43 -18.66 -18.67
N GLU A 144 -6.44 -19.45 -19.74
CA GLU A 144 -6.77 -18.97 -21.10
C GLU A 144 -8.22 -18.48 -21.19
N GLU A 145 -9.18 -19.22 -20.61
CA GLU A 145 -10.59 -18.83 -20.54
C GLU A 145 -10.79 -17.56 -19.69
N MET A 146 -10.06 -17.44 -18.58
CA MET A 146 -10.04 -16.23 -17.76
C MET A 146 -9.48 -15.03 -18.53
N LEU A 147 -8.36 -15.19 -19.25
CA LEU A 147 -7.76 -14.11 -20.04
C LEU A 147 -8.65 -13.68 -21.21
N ASN A 148 -9.31 -14.64 -21.87
CA ASN A 148 -10.18 -14.38 -23.02
C ASN A 148 -11.55 -13.79 -22.63
N SER A 149 -12.01 -14.03 -21.40
CA SER A 149 -13.25 -13.43 -20.89
C SER A 149 -13.08 -11.99 -20.40
N ILE A 150 -11.83 -11.52 -20.23
CA ILE A 150 -11.51 -10.14 -19.85
C ILE A 150 -11.66 -9.21 -21.08
N ARG A 151 -12.85 -8.60 -21.23
CA ARG A 151 -13.06 -7.48 -22.17
C ARG A 151 -12.61 -6.16 -21.54
N ILE A 152 -11.42 -5.70 -21.90
CA ILE A 152 -10.92 -4.38 -21.50
C ILE A 152 -11.27 -3.37 -22.60
N SER A 153 -12.23 -2.48 -22.37
CA SER A 153 -12.38 -1.28 -23.18
C SER A 153 -11.24 -0.31 -22.83
N ALA A 154 -10.37 -0.11 -23.82
CA ALA A 154 -9.24 0.81 -23.85
C ALA A 154 -7.97 0.38 -23.10
N TRP A 155 -7.18 -0.50 -23.72
CA TRP A 155 -5.72 -0.32 -23.78
C TRP A 155 -5.24 -0.70 -25.18
N ARG A 156 -4.64 0.26 -25.90
CA ARG A 156 -3.89 -0.04 -27.12
C ARG A 156 -2.71 -0.92 -26.75
N SER A 157 -2.80 -2.19 -27.17
CA SER A 157 -1.73 -3.09 -27.64
C SER A 157 -0.50 -3.29 -26.75
N PHE A 158 -0.39 -4.47 -26.15
CA PHE A 158 0.88 -5.20 -26.04
C PHE A 158 0.90 -6.31 -27.09
N GLN A 159 1.82 -6.24 -28.04
CA GLN A 159 2.17 -7.36 -28.93
C GLN A 159 3.34 -8.12 -28.31
N LEU A 160 3.19 -9.43 -28.11
CA LEU A 160 4.28 -10.31 -27.72
C LEU A 160 5.11 -10.68 -28.97
N ARG A 161 6.42 -10.43 -28.93
CA ARG A 161 7.40 -11.08 -29.79
C ARG A 161 8.31 -11.97 -28.93
N LYS A 162 8.68 -13.13 -29.47
CA LYS A 162 9.65 -14.05 -28.87
C LYS A 162 11.03 -13.65 -29.38
N ASP A 163 11.89 -13.16 -28.50
CA ASP A 163 13.32 -13.00 -28.80
C ASP A 163 14.07 -14.24 -28.30
N GLU A 164 14.49 -15.07 -29.25
CA GLU A 164 15.48 -16.11 -29.04
C GLU A 164 16.86 -15.48 -29.22
N ASN A 165 17.32 -14.70 -28.24
CA ASN A 165 18.73 -14.42 -27.98
C ASN A 165 18.88 -13.82 -26.58
N LEU A 166 19.51 -14.58 -25.70
CA LEU A 166 20.13 -14.09 -24.48
C LEU A 166 21.16 -13.02 -24.87
N GLU A 167 21.03 -11.81 -24.32
CA GLU A 167 22.11 -11.14 -23.58
C GLU A 167 21.62 -9.76 -23.07
N GLN A 168 21.88 -9.51 -21.78
CA GLN A 168 21.83 -8.22 -21.09
C GLN A 168 20.45 -7.60 -20.76
N GLY A 169 20.18 -7.44 -19.45
CA GLY A 169 19.41 -6.29 -18.94
C GLY A 169 18.13 -6.59 -18.15
N ASN A 170 18.23 -6.44 -16.82
CA ASN A 170 17.29 -5.79 -15.88
C ASN A 170 15.78 -5.73 -16.22
N GLU A 171 14.92 -6.42 -15.44
CA GLU A 171 13.48 -6.09 -15.32
C GLU A 171 12.88 -6.25 -13.90
N THR A 172 12.86 -5.20 -13.10
CA THR A 172 12.05 -4.97 -11.86
C THR A 172 10.82 -5.87 -11.61
N MET A 173 10.58 -6.28 -10.35
CA MET A 173 9.32 -6.93 -9.97
C MET A 173 8.27 -6.10 -9.24
N GLU A 174 7.06 -6.18 -9.80
CA GLU A 174 5.80 -5.74 -9.24
C GLU A 174 5.10 -6.94 -8.57
N GLN A 175 4.62 -6.75 -7.34
CA GLN A 175 3.60 -7.63 -6.78
C GLN A 175 2.28 -7.38 -7.53
N ARG A 176 1.98 -8.25 -8.48
CA ARG A 176 0.63 -8.37 -9.05
C ARG A 176 -0.13 -9.43 -8.26
N LEU A 177 -1.13 -9.02 -7.50
CA LEU A 177 -2.22 -9.92 -7.09
C LEU A 177 -3.58 -9.24 -7.24
N CYS A 178 -4.50 -10.05 -7.76
CA CYS A 178 -5.75 -9.72 -8.44
C CYS A 178 -6.87 -9.19 -7.52
N PRO A 179 -7.89 -8.52 -8.11
CA PRO A 179 -9.09 -8.06 -7.41
C PRO A 179 -10.15 -9.18 -7.30
N TRP A 180 -10.85 -9.24 -6.17
CA TRP A 180 -12.16 -9.88 -6.07
C TRP A 180 -13.21 -8.82 -5.78
N SER A 181 -14.27 -8.82 -6.60
CA SER A 181 -15.47 -8.00 -6.44
C SER A 181 -16.68 -8.90 -6.21
N GLY A 182 -17.55 -8.53 -5.27
CA GLY A 182 -18.89 -9.12 -5.12
C GLY A 182 -19.75 -8.43 -4.05
N ARG A 183 -20.68 -7.56 -4.52
CA ARG A 183 -21.90 -6.98 -3.89
C ARG A 183 -22.98 -8.08 -3.64
N PRO A 184 -24.25 -7.88 -3.13
CA PRO A 184 -25.19 -6.72 -3.17
C PRO A 184 -26.02 -6.48 -1.86
N ASN A 185 -26.92 -5.50 -1.66
CA ASN A 185 -27.71 -4.56 -2.48
C ASN A 185 -27.48 -3.10 -2.06
#